data_AF-A0A328BLD4-F1
#
_entry.id   AF-A0A328BLD4-F1
#
_cell.length_a   1.000
_cell.length_b   1.000
_cell.length_c   1.000
_cell.angle_alpha   90.00
_cell.angle_beta   90.00
_cell.angle_gamma   90.00
#
_symmetry.space_group_name_H-M   'P 1'
#
loop_
_entity.id
_entity.type
_entity.pdbx_description
1 polymer ?
#
loop_
_entity_poly.entity_id
_entity_poly.type
_entity_poly.pdbx_seq_one_letter_code
_entity_poly.pdbx_strand_id
1 'polypeptide(L)'
;MNAPANSNRKAELLANTVEHVAIDQYDARPIIDSMRKMSFTSRDTARAADIWSMSLEDGDCSTWLTLAGSTSAGGCMHIYRDMLKHGMIDVVVATGASIVDMDFFEALGFKHYQADSTVDDRELREMYIDRIYDTYIDEEELQNCDGTIYEICELLEPRPYSSREFIHEMGKWLAAGNAKKPDSLIEVAYREGVPIFCPAFVDSSAGFGLVKHQVERMKAGKPYLTIDAVADFRELTEIKLKAGATGLFMVGGGVPKNFAQDTVVCAEILGHEVDMHKYAVQITVADVRDGACSSSTLKEACSWGKVDVTWEQMVFAEATTVVPLIASDAFHRGAHKNRKKRRWADLFAK
;
A
#
# COMPACT_ATOMS: atom_id res chain seq x y z
N MET A 1 -23.16 28.31 11.25
CA MET A 1 -23.32 28.87 12.61
C MET A 1 -22.00 28.63 13.31
N ASN A 2 -21.21 29.68 13.51
CA ASN A 2 -19.83 29.56 13.98
C ASN A 2 -19.84 29.57 15.51
N ALA A 3 -19.62 28.40 16.13
CA ALA A 3 -19.24 28.31 17.52
C ALA A 3 -17.77 28.78 17.66
N PRO A 4 -17.44 29.58 18.69
CA PRO A 4 -16.07 30.03 18.90
C PRO A 4 -15.20 28.89 19.43
N ALA A 5 -14.13 28.61 18.69
CA ALA A 5 -12.86 27.96 19.05
C ALA A 5 -12.83 27.12 20.34
N ASN A 6 -12.98 25.81 20.18
CA ASN A 6 -12.31 24.81 21.02
C ASN A 6 -10.89 24.52 20.47
N SER A 7 -10.18 25.54 19.96
CA SER A 7 -8.87 25.38 19.30
C SER A 7 -7.84 24.70 20.20
N ASN A 8 -7.93 24.93 21.51
CA ASN A 8 -7.07 24.25 22.49
C ASN A 8 -7.37 22.75 22.53
N ARG A 9 -8.64 22.34 22.46
CA ARG A 9 -9.02 20.92 22.49
C ARG A 9 -8.58 20.19 21.22
N LYS A 10 -8.78 20.79 20.04
CA LYS A 10 -8.27 20.23 18.77
C LYS A 10 -6.75 20.07 18.83
N ALA A 11 -6.04 21.12 19.27
CA ALA A 11 -4.58 21.07 19.40
C ALA A 11 -4.09 20.02 20.43
N GLU A 12 -4.81 19.83 21.55
CA GLU A 12 -4.52 18.79 22.53
C GLU A 12 -4.67 17.39 21.94
N LEU A 13 -5.75 17.15 21.18
CA LEU A 13 -5.99 15.85 20.54
C LEU A 13 -5.00 15.54 19.41
N LEU A 14 -4.50 16.58 18.73
CA LEU A 14 -3.50 16.49 17.67
C LEU A 14 -2.08 16.81 18.19
N ALA A 15 -1.80 16.55 19.47
CA ALA A 15 -0.50 16.87 20.08
C ALA A 15 0.57 15.79 19.82
N ASN A 16 0.17 14.51 19.84
CA ASN A 16 1.09 13.37 19.78
C ASN A 16 1.10 12.78 18.38
N THR A 17 2.16 13.01 17.62
CA THR A 17 2.30 12.46 16.26
C THR A 17 2.60 10.95 16.31
N VAL A 18 2.09 10.20 15.34
CA VAL A 18 2.52 8.81 15.11
C VAL A 18 3.92 8.80 14.50
N GLU A 19 4.82 7.97 15.04
CA GLU A 19 6.17 7.83 14.52
C GLU A 19 6.32 6.54 13.71
N HIS A 20 6.99 6.65 12.55
CA HIS A 20 7.26 5.51 11.71
C HIS A 20 8.51 4.77 12.16
N VAL A 21 8.43 3.44 12.19
CA VAL A 21 9.56 2.56 12.45
C VAL A 21 10.24 2.18 11.13
N ALA A 22 11.58 2.23 11.09
CA ALA A 22 12.37 1.83 9.93
C ALA A 22 13.03 0.45 10.15
N ILE A 23 13.16 -0.34 9.07
CA ILE A 23 13.57 -1.76 9.15
C ILE A 23 15.00 -1.95 9.69
N ASP A 24 15.84 -0.93 9.61
CA ASP A 24 17.25 -0.95 9.98
C ASP A 24 17.52 -0.49 11.43
N GLN A 25 16.52 0.07 12.12
CA GLN A 25 16.64 0.59 13.49
C GLN A 25 16.75 -0.50 14.57
N TYR A 26 16.39 -1.74 14.25
CA TYR A 26 16.41 -2.89 15.16
C TYR A 26 16.70 -4.17 14.36
N ASP A 27 17.19 -5.20 15.06
CA ASP A 27 17.44 -6.54 14.51
C ASP A 27 16.44 -7.55 15.07
N ALA A 28 15.46 -7.92 14.25
CA ALA A 28 14.41 -8.88 14.63
C ALA A 28 14.85 -10.35 14.55
N ARG A 29 16.03 -10.68 14.01
CA ARG A 29 16.45 -12.07 13.80
C ARG A 29 16.42 -12.91 15.08
N PRO A 30 16.91 -12.46 16.25
CA PRO A 30 16.82 -13.26 17.48
C PRO A 30 15.38 -13.58 17.92
N ILE A 31 14.44 -12.66 17.66
CA ILE A 31 13.02 -12.86 17.96
C ILE A 31 12.44 -13.90 16.99
N ILE A 32 12.66 -13.74 15.68
CA ILE A 32 12.19 -14.69 14.66
C ILE A 32 12.80 -16.09 14.86
N ASP A 33 14.10 -16.17 15.18
CA ASP A 33 14.81 -17.41 15.52
C ASP A 33 14.20 -18.13 16.73
N SER A 34 13.75 -17.36 17.73
CA SER A 34 13.03 -17.91 18.89
C SER A 34 11.62 -18.36 18.52
N MET A 35 10.90 -17.55 17.74
CA MET A 35 9.54 -17.85 17.27
C MET A 35 9.45 -19.13 16.44
N ARG A 36 10.50 -19.51 15.68
CA ARG A 36 10.56 -20.82 14.99
C ARG A 36 10.39 -22.01 15.93
N LYS A 37 10.80 -21.89 17.19
CA LYS A 37 10.71 -22.95 18.20
C LYS A 37 9.41 -22.91 19.01
N MET A 38 8.55 -21.93 18.76
CA MET A 38 7.28 -21.73 19.45
C MET A 38 6.11 -22.42 18.71
N SER A 39 4.89 -22.20 19.20
CA SER A 39 3.63 -22.68 18.61
C SER A 39 2.71 -21.50 18.26
N PHE A 40 1.60 -21.79 17.55
CA PHE A 40 0.60 -20.81 17.12
C PHE A 40 1.17 -19.72 16.21
N THR A 41 0.55 -18.54 16.21
CA THR A 41 0.89 -17.41 15.34
C THR A 41 2.37 -17.05 15.35
N SER A 42 3.09 -17.25 16.46
CA SER A 42 4.55 -17.04 16.48
C SER A 42 5.28 -17.92 15.47
N ARG A 43 4.94 -19.21 15.38
CA ARG A 43 5.56 -20.12 14.40
C ARG A 43 5.13 -19.78 12.98
N ASP A 44 3.88 -19.35 12.80
CA ASP A 44 3.37 -18.88 11.51
C ASP A 44 4.13 -17.62 11.05
N THR A 45 4.38 -16.65 11.94
CA THR A 45 5.19 -15.46 11.67
C THR A 45 6.62 -15.83 11.26
N ALA A 46 7.25 -16.77 11.95
CA ALA A 46 8.61 -17.19 11.61
C ALA A 46 8.67 -17.92 10.26
N ARG A 47 7.67 -18.77 9.97
CA ARG A 47 7.53 -19.44 8.67
C ARG A 47 7.25 -18.44 7.53
N ALA A 48 6.47 -17.40 7.80
CA ALA A 48 6.27 -16.30 6.86
C ALA A 48 7.59 -15.56 6.57
N ALA A 49 8.43 -15.31 7.58
CA ALA A 49 9.76 -14.73 7.37
C ALA A 49 10.68 -15.63 6.53
N ASP A 50 10.62 -16.96 6.74
CA ASP A 50 11.37 -17.92 5.93
C ASP A 50 10.90 -17.93 4.46
N ILE A 51 9.58 -17.96 4.23
CA ILE A 51 8.99 -17.90 2.88
C ILE A 51 9.33 -16.59 2.17
N TRP A 52 9.24 -15.47 2.88
CA TRP A 52 9.61 -14.19 2.31
C TRP A 52 11.09 -14.14 1.94
N SER A 53 11.98 -14.64 2.81
CA SER A 53 13.42 -14.74 2.51
C SER A 53 13.70 -15.60 1.29
N MET A 54 13.04 -16.77 1.15
CA MET A 54 13.17 -17.62 -0.04
C MET A 54 12.76 -16.88 -1.33
N SER A 55 11.69 -16.07 -1.27
CA SER A 55 11.25 -15.29 -2.43
C SER A 55 12.25 -14.21 -2.85
N LEU A 56 13.04 -13.69 -1.91
CA LEU A 56 14.09 -12.71 -2.15
C LEU A 56 15.37 -13.35 -2.69
N GLU A 57 15.69 -14.56 -2.23
CA GLU A 57 16.81 -15.38 -2.70
C GLU A 57 16.59 -15.93 -4.11
N ASP A 58 15.34 -16.13 -4.51
CA ASP A 58 14.96 -16.50 -5.87
C ASP A 58 15.12 -15.30 -6.83
N GLY A 59 16.22 -15.29 -7.58
CA GLY A 59 16.53 -14.23 -8.55
C GLY A 59 15.53 -14.09 -9.70
N ASP A 60 14.80 -15.16 -10.02
CA ASP A 60 13.79 -15.19 -11.07
C ASP A 60 12.40 -14.79 -10.56
N CYS A 61 12.22 -14.69 -9.24
CA CYS A 61 10.99 -14.22 -8.62
C CYS A 61 10.87 -12.68 -8.65
N SER A 62 9.70 -12.15 -9.00
CA SER A 62 9.30 -10.74 -8.82
C SER A 62 8.43 -10.61 -7.56
N THR A 63 8.83 -9.80 -6.59
CA THR A 63 8.19 -9.77 -5.26
C THR A 63 7.24 -8.58 -5.14
N TRP A 64 5.99 -8.83 -4.78
CA TRP A 64 4.92 -7.84 -4.81
C TRP A 64 4.38 -7.62 -3.40
N LEU A 65 4.17 -6.36 -3.05
CA LEU A 65 3.46 -5.96 -1.83
C LEU A 65 1.99 -5.75 -2.18
N THR A 66 1.08 -6.40 -1.46
CA THR A 66 -0.31 -5.97 -1.42
C THR A 66 -0.59 -5.30 -0.08
N LEU A 67 -1.03 -4.05 -0.09
CA LEU A 67 -1.21 -3.25 1.11
C LEU A 67 -2.67 -2.82 1.27
N ALA A 68 -3.34 -3.38 2.27
CA ALA A 68 -4.65 -2.95 2.70
C ALA A 68 -4.64 -2.58 4.19
N GLY A 69 -5.63 -1.79 4.59
CA GLY A 69 -5.76 -1.29 5.95
C GLY A 69 -4.81 -0.13 6.25
N SER A 70 -4.85 0.31 7.51
CA SER A 70 -4.27 1.60 7.93
C SER A 70 -2.97 1.48 8.71
N THR A 71 -2.24 0.36 8.57
CA THR A 71 -0.95 0.14 9.25
C THR A 71 0.09 1.21 8.94
N SER A 72 -0.03 1.80 7.74
CA SER A 72 0.71 2.97 7.31
C SER A 72 0.50 4.17 8.23
N ALA A 73 -0.74 4.54 8.55
CA ALA A 73 -1.07 5.58 9.53
C ALA A 73 -0.65 5.18 10.96
N GLY A 74 -0.57 3.88 11.24
CA GLY A 74 -0.09 3.31 12.51
C GLY A 74 1.43 3.14 12.64
N GLY A 75 2.23 3.76 11.76
CA GLY A 75 3.69 3.80 11.89
C GLY A 75 4.49 2.78 11.06
N CYS A 76 3.84 2.04 10.16
CA CYS A 76 4.52 1.07 9.29
C CYS A 76 4.94 1.63 7.91
N MET A 77 4.68 2.90 7.56
CA MET A 77 4.96 3.39 6.20
C MET A 77 6.45 3.28 5.83
N HIS A 78 7.34 3.61 6.77
CA HIS A 78 8.78 3.48 6.53
C HIS A 78 9.21 2.04 6.31
N ILE A 79 8.56 1.06 6.93
CA ILE A 79 8.83 -0.36 6.67
C ILE A 79 8.59 -0.70 5.20
N TYR A 80 7.43 -0.33 4.65
CA TYR A 80 7.08 -0.60 3.26
C TYR A 80 7.98 0.16 2.28
N ARG A 81 8.24 1.44 2.57
CA ARG A 81 9.17 2.27 1.78
C ARG A 81 10.56 1.65 1.76
N ASP A 82 11.08 1.21 2.90
CA ASP A 82 12.44 0.69 2.98
C ASP A 82 12.55 -0.68 2.32
N MET A 83 11.53 -1.54 2.45
CA MET A 83 11.46 -2.78 1.67
C MET A 83 11.53 -2.49 0.16
N LEU A 84 10.80 -1.48 -0.33
CA LEU A 84 10.87 -1.05 -1.73
C LEU A 84 12.27 -0.50 -2.07
N LYS A 85 12.78 0.44 -1.27
CA LYS A 85 14.09 1.08 -1.46
C LYS A 85 15.23 0.08 -1.51
N HIS A 86 15.15 -1.00 -0.75
CA HIS A 86 16.16 -2.05 -0.69
C HIS A 86 15.94 -3.18 -1.72
N GLY A 87 14.99 -3.03 -2.64
CA GLY A 87 14.75 -3.99 -3.72
C GLY A 87 14.05 -5.27 -3.26
N MET A 88 13.36 -5.22 -2.11
CA MET A 88 12.56 -6.34 -1.59
C MET A 88 11.15 -6.34 -2.19
N ILE A 89 10.72 -5.24 -2.79
CA ILE A 89 9.42 -5.09 -3.46
C ILE A 89 9.65 -4.51 -4.85
N ASP A 90 9.11 -5.18 -5.86
CA ASP A 90 9.17 -4.80 -7.27
C ASP A 90 7.84 -4.20 -7.78
N VAL A 91 6.71 -4.50 -7.13
CA VAL A 91 5.37 -3.95 -7.45
C VAL A 91 4.58 -3.73 -6.17
N VAL A 92 3.79 -2.66 -6.11
CA VAL A 92 2.82 -2.42 -5.02
C VAL A 92 1.41 -2.43 -5.59
N VAL A 93 0.51 -3.17 -4.95
CA VAL A 93 -0.95 -3.04 -5.15
C VAL A 93 -1.54 -2.61 -3.81
N ALA A 94 -2.26 -1.50 -3.75
CA ALA A 94 -2.70 -0.92 -2.49
C ALA A 94 -4.10 -0.31 -2.58
N THR A 95 -4.73 -0.04 -1.43
CA THR A 95 -5.92 0.82 -1.40
C THR A 95 -5.53 2.28 -1.67
N GLY A 96 -6.48 3.08 -2.17
CA GLY A 96 -6.27 4.51 -2.33
C GLY A 96 -5.89 5.16 -1.00
N ALA A 97 -6.54 4.79 0.10
CA ALA A 97 -6.24 5.35 1.43
C ALA A 97 -4.78 5.13 1.87
N SER A 98 -4.20 3.93 1.67
CA SER A 98 -2.80 3.68 2.07
C SER A 98 -1.80 4.53 1.27
N ILE A 99 -2.14 4.89 0.04
CA ILE A 99 -1.25 5.65 -0.86
C ILE A 99 -1.50 7.15 -0.72
N VAL A 100 -2.75 7.60 -0.73
CA VAL A 100 -3.09 9.02 -0.77
C VAL A 100 -3.26 9.60 0.63
N ASP A 101 -4.18 9.03 1.41
CA ASP A 101 -4.56 9.54 2.74
C ASP A 101 -3.44 9.36 3.76
N MET A 102 -2.51 8.42 3.51
CA MET A 102 -1.42 8.08 4.42
C MET A 102 -0.04 8.50 3.90
N ASP A 103 0.38 8.03 2.71
CA ASP A 103 1.72 8.35 2.20
C ASP A 103 1.81 9.76 1.59
N PHE A 104 0.96 10.04 0.59
CA PHE A 104 0.99 11.32 -0.12
C PHE A 104 0.67 12.48 0.82
N PHE A 105 -0.35 12.31 1.67
CA PHE A 105 -0.71 13.25 2.73
C PHE A 105 0.50 13.64 3.61
N GLU A 106 1.26 12.67 4.08
CA GLU A 106 2.48 12.95 4.86
C GLU A 106 3.60 13.56 4.01
N ALA A 107 3.72 13.19 2.74
CA ALA A 107 4.68 13.79 1.81
C ALA A 107 4.44 15.30 1.63
N LEU A 108 3.18 15.75 1.73
CA LEU A 108 2.78 17.16 1.75
C LEU A 108 3.10 17.87 3.08
N GLY A 109 3.58 17.13 4.09
CA GLY A 109 4.03 17.67 5.37
C GLY A 109 3.01 17.57 6.50
N PHE A 110 1.85 16.97 6.22
CA PHE A 110 0.80 16.72 7.21
C PHE A 110 1.11 15.47 8.04
N LYS A 111 0.31 15.22 9.07
CA LYS A 111 0.63 14.21 10.10
C LYS A 111 -0.58 13.42 10.57
N HIS A 112 -0.29 12.18 10.97
CA HIS A 112 -1.20 11.37 11.75
C HIS A 112 -0.88 11.51 13.24
N TYR A 113 -1.90 11.43 14.09
CA TYR A 113 -1.76 11.63 15.52
C TYR A 113 -2.30 10.44 16.31
N GLN A 114 -1.70 10.14 17.44
CA GLN A 114 -2.16 9.08 18.33
C GLN A 114 -3.44 9.52 19.03
N ALA A 115 -4.47 8.67 19.02
CA ALA A 115 -5.68 8.94 19.75
C ALA A 115 -5.49 8.69 21.24
N ASP A 116 -5.63 9.74 22.05
CA ASP A 116 -5.66 9.60 23.51
C ASP A 116 -7.09 9.37 23.97
N SER A 117 -7.33 8.23 24.62
CA SER A 117 -8.62 7.82 25.22
C SER A 117 -9.82 7.69 24.24
N THR A 118 -10.96 7.23 24.76
CA THR A 118 -12.22 7.19 24.02
C THR A 118 -12.87 8.57 24.00
N VAL A 119 -12.59 9.37 22.96
CA VAL A 119 -13.30 10.62 22.67
C VAL A 119 -14.60 10.32 21.92
N ASP A 120 -15.65 11.11 22.15
CA ASP A 120 -16.91 10.97 21.40
C ASP A 120 -16.69 11.38 19.95
N ASP A 121 -17.03 10.51 19.00
CA ASP A 121 -16.85 10.77 17.56
C ASP A 121 -17.61 12.02 17.07
N ARG A 122 -18.66 12.45 17.80
CA ARG A 122 -19.36 13.72 17.49
C ARG A 122 -18.52 14.93 17.87
N GLU A 123 -17.78 14.87 18.98
CA GLU A 123 -16.84 15.92 19.37
C GLU A 123 -15.72 16.02 18.33
N LEU A 124 -15.17 14.88 17.90
CA LEU A 124 -14.17 14.82 16.83
C LEU A 124 -14.71 15.46 15.54
N ARG A 125 -15.94 15.08 15.13
CA ARG A 125 -16.58 15.63 13.93
C ARG A 125 -16.79 17.15 14.01
N GLU A 126 -17.22 17.67 15.16
CA GLU A 126 -17.39 19.12 15.41
C GLU A 126 -16.07 19.88 15.31
N MET A 127 -14.96 19.24 15.65
CA MET A 127 -13.60 19.80 15.55
C MET A 127 -12.92 19.51 14.21
N TYR A 128 -13.59 18.81 13.28
CA TYR A 128 -13.00 18.43 11.99
C TYR A 128 -11.77 17.52 12.17
N ILE A 129 -11.89 16.55 13.07
CA ILE A 129 -10.93 15.47 13.26
C ILE A 129 -11.60 14.17 12.81
N ASP A 130 -10.96 13.43 11.93
CA ASP A 130 -11.39 12.08 11.58
C ASP A 130 -10.56 11.04 12.35
N ARG A 131 -11.18 9.89 12.62
CA ARG A 131 -10.58 8.83 13.41
C ARG A 131 -10.43 7.55 12.61
N ILE A 132 -9.22 7.00 12.61
CA ILE A 132 -8.85 5.71 12.06
C ILE A 132 -8.46 4.83 13.24
N TYR A 133 -9.40 4.05 13.76
CA TYR A 133 -9.19 3.24 14.97
C TYR A 133 -8.70 4.09 16.16
N ASP A 134 -7.42 4.00 16.54
CA ASP A 134 -6.75 4.76 17.59
C ASP A 134 -5.77 5.81 17.03
N THR A 135 -6.00 6.26 15.80
CA THR A 135 -5.25 7.31 15.11
C THR A 135 -6.19 8.44 14.67
N TYR A 136 -5.74 9.68 14.77
CA TYR A 136 -6.44 10.88 14.31
C TYR A 136 -5.77 11.47 13.06
N ILE A 137 -6.59 12.12 12.24
CA ILE A 137 -6.19 12.94 11.09
C ILE A 137 -6.97 14.26 11.13
N ASP A 138 -6.31 15.36 10.77
CA ASP A 138 -6.97 16.66 10.62
C ASP A 138 -7.65 16.75 9.26
N GLU A 139 -8.97 16.85 9.24
CA GLU A 139 -9.77 16.91 8.00
C GLU A 139 -9.46 18.19 7.19
N GLU A 140 -9.04 19.30 7.83
CA GLU A 140 -8.63 20.50 7.11
C GLU A 140 -7.34 20.26 6.32
N GLU A 141 -6.42 19.45 6.88
CA GLU A 141 -5.21 19.02 6.18
C GLU A 141 -5.55 18.03 5.06
N LEU A 142 -6.53 17.14 5.28
CA LEU A 142 -6.96 16.16 4.27
C LEU A 142 -7.58 16.85 3.05
N GLN A 143 -8.37 17.90 3.27
CA GLN A 143 -8.91 18.72 2.17
C GLN A 143 -7.82 19.47 1.39
N ASN A 144 -6.69 19.80 2.02
CA ASN A 144 -5.53 20.33 1.29
C ASN A 144 -4.87 19.25 0.42
N CYS A 145 -4.85 17.99 0.87
CA CYS A 145 -4.43 16.84 0.08
C CYS A 145 -5.34 16.67 -1.16
N ASP A 146 -6.67 16.70 -0.97
CA ASP A 146 -7.65 16.66 -2.06
C ASP A 146 -7.42 17.80 -3.08
N GLY A 147 -7.16 19.00 -2.57
CA GLY A 147 -6.84 20.18 -3.36
C GLY A 147 -5.57 20.00 -4.20
N THR A 148 -4.56 19.36 -3.64
CA THR A 148 -3.30 19.06 -4.35
C THR A 148 -3.53 18.04 -5.47
N ILE A 149 -4.39 17.03 -5.26
CA ILE A 149 -4.77 16.09 -6.33
C ILE A 149 -5.47 16.83 -7.48
N TYR A 150 -6.38 17.75 -7.16
CA TYR A 150 -7.01 18.61 -8.16
C TYR A 150 -5.98 19.44 -8.95
N GLU A 151 -4.99 20.02 -8.28
CA GLU A 151 -3.92 20.77 -8.93
C GLU A 151 -3.09 19.91 -9.89
N ILE A 152 -2.73 18.69 -9.47
CA ILE A 152 -2.03 17.72 -10.34
C ILE A 152 -2.90 17.40 -11.57
N CYS A 153 -4.21 17.20 -11.41
CA CYS A 153 -5.11 16.96 -12.53
C CYS A 153 -5.09 18.10 -13.56
N GLU A 154 -5.00 19.36 -13.11
CA GLU A 154 -4.96 20.52 -14.01
C GLU A 154 -3.63 20.64 -14.79
N LEU A 155 -2.57 19.96 -14.35
CA LEU A 155 -1.28 19.90 -15.04
C LEU A 155 -1.21 18.80 -16.11
N LEU A 156 -2.14 17.84 -16.07
CA LEU A 156 -2.15 16.67 -16.95
C LEU A 156 -3.07 16.86 -18.16
N GLU A 157 -2.78 16.14 -19.24
CA GLU A 157 -3.66 16.13 -20.41
C GLU A 157 -5.02 15.50 -20.04
N PRO A 158 -6.16 16.05 -20.51
CA PRO A 158 -7.50 15.56 -20.17
C PRO A 158 -7.85 14.29 -20.97
N ARG A 159 -7.29 13.16 -20.55
CA ARG A 159 -7.50 11.83 -21.13
C ARG A 159 -7.66 10.76 -20.02
N PRO A 160 -7.95 9.51 -20.36
CA PRO A 160 -7.88 8.42 -19.39
C PRO A 160 -6.44 8.17 -18.90
N TYR A 161 -6.29 7.92 -17.60
CA TYR A 161 -5.08 7.45 -16.92
C TYR A 161 -5.42 6.22 -16.09
N SER A 162 -4.55 5.22 -16.05
CA SER A 162 -4.64 4.18 -15.01
C SER A 162 -4.26 4.78 -13.64
N SER A 163 -4.65 4.16 -12.52
CA SER A 163 -4.18 4.64 -11.21
C SER A 163 -2.65 4.58 -11.13
N ARG A 164 -2.02 3.56 -11.74
CA ARG A 164 -0.55 3.49 -11.85
C ARG A 164 0.04 4.70 -12.56
N GLU A 165 -0.51 5.08 -13.71
CA GLU A 165 -0.01 6.24 -14.45
C GLU A 165 -0.21 7.54 -13.65
N PHE A 166 -1.35 7.71 -12.99
CA PHE A 166 -1.61 8.90 -12.18
C PHE A 166 -0.69 8.97 -10.95
N ILE A 167 -0.50 7.86 -10.23
CA ILE A 167 0.41 7.79 -9.07
C ILE A 167 1.87 8.01 -9.49
N HIS A 168 2.27 7.58 -10.70
CA HIS A 168 3.57 7.92 -11.26
C HIS A 168 3.76 9.43 -11.42
N GLU A 169 2.75 10.14 -11.95
CA GLU A 169 2.80 11.61 -12.06
C GLU A 169 2.79 12.29 -10.68
N MET A 170 2.10 11.73 -9.66
CA MET A 170 2.20 12.20 -8.28
C MET A 170 3.62 12.08 -7.73
N GLY A 171 4.28 10.92 -7.90
CA GLY A 171 5.65 10.70 -7.45
C GLY A 171 6.67 11.58 -8.17
N LYS A 172 6.48 11.78 -9.48
CA LYS A 172 7.26 12.72 -10.29
C LYS A 172 7.07 14.16 -9.81
N TRP A 173 5.85 14.56 -9.50
CA TRP A 173 5.54 15.89 -8.98
C TRP A 173 6.20 16.13 -7.62
N LEU A 174 6.15 15.15 -6.70
CA LEU A 174 6.87 15.22 -5.43
C LEU A 174 8.39 15.36 -5.63
N ALA A 175 8.97 14.47 -6.46
CA ALA A 175 10.40 14.45 -6.77
C ALA A 175 10.90 15.72 -7.47
N ALA A 176 10.01 16.49 -8.09
CA ALA A 176 10.32 17.80 -8.70
C ALA A 176 10.47 18.94 -7.67
N GLY A 177 10.46 18.64 -6.37
CA GLY A 177 10.68 19.60 -5.29
C GLY A 177 9.42 20.08 -4.58
N ASN A 178 8.28 19.42 -4.81
CA ASN A 178 7.02 19.76 -4.14
C ASN A 178 6.81 19.02 -2.82
N ALA A 179 7.58 17.96 -2.54
CA ALA A 179 7.54 17.25 -1.26
C ALA A 179 7.98 18.17 -0.10
N LYS A 180 7.22 18.18 0.99
CA LYS A 180 7.61 18.81 2.28
C LYS A 180 8.33 17.81 3.18
N LYS A 181 7.88 16.56 3.17
CA LYS A 181 8.56 15.41 3.79
C LYS A 181 9.10 14.53 2.66
N PRO A 182 10.41 14.56 2.38
CA PRO A 182 10.99 13.72 1.35
C PRO A 182 10.99 12.25 1.78
N ASP A 183 11.20 11.38 0.79
CA ASP A 183 11.29 9.94 0.95
C ASP A 183 9.96 9.33 1.45
N SER A 184 8.86 9.73 0.81
CA SER A 184 7.58 8.99 0.88
C SER A 184 7.65 7.71 0.04
N LEU A 185 6.76 6.74 0.29
CA LEU A 185 6.65 5.52 -0.50
C LEU A 185 6.48 5.83 -2.00
N ILE A 186 5.57 6.74 -2.37
CA ILE A 186 5.29 7.12 -3.76
C ILE A 186 6.51 7.79 -4.41
N GLU A 187 7.18 8.70 -3.69
CA GLU A 187 8.37 9.39 -4.20
C GLU A 187 9.53 8.40 -4.44
N VAL A 188 9.76 7.48 -3.49
CA VAL A 188 10.78 6.43 -3.62
C VAL A 188 10.40 5.45 -4.73
N ALA A 189 9.14 5.06 -4.84
CA ALA A 189 8.64 4.19 -5.91
C ALA A 189 8.89 4.78 -7.30
N TYR A 190 8.64 6.08 -7.47
CA TYR A 190 8.96 6.81 -8.71
C TYR A 190 10.47 6.73 -9.05
N ARG A 191 11.35 7.04 -8.09
CA ARG A 191 12.81 7.01 -8.28
C ARG A 191 13.32 5.60 -8.60
N GLU A 192 12.84 4.61 -7.86
CA GLU A 192 13.26 3.21 -7.97
C GLU A 192 12.61 2.48 -9.15
N GLY A 193 11.62 3.08 -9.83
CA GLY A 193 10.95 2.47 -10.97
C GLY A 193 9.97 1.35 -10.58
N VAL A 194 9.41 1.42 -9.38
CA VAL A 194 8.44 0.45 -8.85
C VAL A 194 7.02 1.00 -9.08
N PRO A 195 6.16 0.33 -9.86
CA PRO A 195 4.79 0.78 -10.09
C PRO A 195 3.91 0.49 -8.87
N ILE A 196 3.03 1.45 -8.56
CA ILE A 196 1.98 1.33 -7.54
C ILE A 196 0.63 1.31 -8.24
N PHE A 197 -0.21 0.32 -7.94
CA PHE A 197 -1.57 0.18 -8.46
C PHE A 197 -2.59 0.36 -7.34
N CYS A 198 -3.64 1.14 -7.59
CA CYS A 198 -4.78 1.31 -6.71
C CYS A 198 -6.08 1.04 -7.47
N PRO A 199 -6.57 -0.22 -7.52
CA PRO A 199 -7.73 -0.56 -8.36
C PRO A 199 -9.01 0.20 -8.00
N ALA A 200 -9.17 0.54 -6.72
CA ALA A 200 -10.23 1.40 -6.20
C ALA A 200 -9.66 2.79 -5.85
N PHE A 201 -8.92 3.44 -6.77
CA PHE A 201 -8.20 4.70 -6.49
C PHE A 201 -9.11 5.84 -6.03
N VAL A 202 -10.28 5.96 -6.63
CA VAL A 202 -11.26 7.01 -6.32
C VAL A 202 -11.91 6.85 -4.94
N ASP A 203 -11.72 5.71 -4.27
CA ASP A 203 -12.15 5.46 -2.89
C ASP A 203 -11.04 5.91 -1.91
N SER A 204 -10.71 7.20 -1.97
CA SER A 204 -9.70 7.90 -1.13
C SER A 204 -9.76 9.41 -1.37
N SER A 205 -8.90 10.19 -0.71
CA SER A 205 -8.66 11.63 -0.95
C SER A 205 -8.47 11.98 -2.43
N ALA A 206 -7.87 11.06 -3.21
CA ALA A 206 -7.73 11.27 -4.65
C ALA A 206 -9.08 11.41 -5.37
N GLY A 207 -10.10 10.65 -4.94
CA GLY A 207 -11.45 10.74 -5.49
C GLY A 207 -12.06 12.13 -5.34
N PHE A 208 -11.88 12.78 -4.19
CA PHE A 208 -12.43 14.12 -3.94
C PHE A 208 -11.78 15.17 -4.85
N GLY A 209 -10.46 15.13 -5.01
CA GLY A 209 -9.73 15.97 -5.96
C GLY A 209 -10.17 15.74 -7.42
N LEU A 210 -10.34 14.48 -7.82
CA LEU A 210 -10.83 14.09 -9.16
C LEU A 210 -12.26 14.56 -9.43
N VAL A 211 -13.17 14.43 -8.45
CA VAL A 211 -14.56 14.92 -8.57
C VAL A 211 -14.56 16.44 -8.73
N LYS A 212 -13.77 17.15 -7.91
CA LYS A 212 -13.62 18.61 -8.05
C LYS A 212 -13.12 18.99 -9.45
N HIS A 213 -12.11 18.27 -9.97
CA HIS A 213 -11.59 18.48 -11.33
C HIS A 213 -12.71 18.34 -12.36
N GLN A 214 -13.43 17.22 -12.36
CA GLN A 214 -14.50 16.99 -13.34
C GLN A 214 -15.60 18.04 -13.26
N VAL A 215 -16.08 18.37 -12.06
CA VAL A 215 -17.15 19.35 -11.86
C VAL A 215 -16.75 20.73 -12.38
N GLU A 216 -15.54 21.20 -12.08
CA GLU A 216 -15.08 22.52 -12.52
C GLU A 216 -14.83 22.56 -14.04
N ARG A 217 -14.27 21.49 -14.62
CA ARG A 217 -14.09 21.39 -16.07
C ARG A 217 -15.44 21.33 -16.80
N MET A 218 -16.41 20.60 -16.29
CA MET A 218 -17.78 20.55 -16.83
C MET A 218 -18.46 21.92 -16.80
N LYS A 219 -18.40 22.64 -15.69
CA LYS A 219 -18.92 24.02 -15.59
C LYS A 219 -18.27 24.96 -16.60
N ALA A 220 -16.98 24.78 -16.86
CA ALA A 220 -16.22 25.57 -17.81
C ALA A 220 -16.36 25.12 -19.28
N GLY A 221 -17.10 24.04 -19.57
CA GLY A 221 -17.21 23.47 -20.91
C GLY A 221 -15.89 22.92 -21.46
N LYS A 222 -14.98 22.48 -20.58
CA LYS A 222 -13.65 21.95 -20.93
C LYS A 222 -13.60 20.41 -20.82
N PRO A 223 -12.76 19.72 -21.59
CA PRO A 223 -12.51 18.29 -21.41
C PRO A 223 -11.85 18.02 -20.06
N TYR A 224 -12.07 16.85 -19.47
CA TYR A 224 -11.52 16.44 -18.18
C TYR A 224 -10.85 15.07 -18.29
N LEU A 225 -9.97 14.74 -17.33
CA LEU A 225 -9.37 13.42 -17.24
C LEU A 225 -10.28 12.42 -16.49
N THR A 226 -9.99 11.14 -16.69
CA THR A 226 -10.70 10.03 -16.03
C THR A 226 -9.71 8.97 -15.56
N ILE A 227 -10.11 8.15 -14.58
CA ILE A 227 -9.33 6.98 -14.16
C ILE A 227 -9.86 5.72 -14.89
N ASP A 228 -8.97 5.00 -15.55
CA ASP A 228 -9.23 3.75 -16.25
C ASP A 228 -8.76 2.56 -15.40
N ALA A 229 -9.69 1.96 -14.66
CA ALA A 229 -9.42 0.78 -13.84
C ALA A 229 -9.15 -0.50 -14.66
N VAL A 230 -9.57 -0.56 -15.93
CA VAL A 230 -9.27 -1.70 -16.81
C VAL A 230 -7.80 -1.64 -17.23
N ALA A 231 -7.29 -0.43 -17.50
CA ALA A 231 -5.88 -0.22 -17.79
C ALA A 231 -5.00 -0.67 -16.60
N ASP A 232 -5.39 -0.40 -15.35
CA ASP A 232 -4.65 -0.92 -14.18
C ASP A 232 -4.50 -2.44 -14.22
N PHE A 233 -5.60 -3.15 -14.49
CA PHE A 233 -5.59 -4.61 -14.44
C PHE A 233 -4.80 -5.21 -15.60
N ARG A 234 -4.95 -4.62 -16.80
CA ARG A 234 -4.15 -4.98 -17.97
C ARG A 234 -2.67 -4.77 -17.72
N GLU A 235 -2.27 -3.58 -17.25
CA GLU A 235 -0.86 -3.23 -17.01
C GLU A 235 -0.22 -4.12 -15.93
N LEU A 236 -0.93 -4.40 -14.83
CA LEU A 236 -0.44 -5.33 -13.81
C LEU A 236 -0.28 -6.76 -14.37
N THR A 237 -1.19 -7.20 -15.24
CA THR A 237 -1.12 -8.50 -15.92
C THR A 237 0.06 -8.56 -16.90
N GLU A 238 0.36 -7.47 -17.61
CA GLU A 238 1.56 -7.36 -18.45
C GLU A 238 2.85 -7.52 -17.63
N ILE A 239 2.88 -6.96 -16.41
CA ILE A 239 4.01 -7.21 -15.48
C ILE A 239 4.06 -8.68 -15.09
N LYS A 240 2.93 -9.32 -14.71
CA LYS A 240 2.90 -10.75 -14.37
C LYS A 240 3.49 -11.61 -15.50
N LEU A 241 3.07 -11.37 -16.73
CA LEU A 241 3.54 -12.08 -17.92
C LEU A 241 5.07 -11.94 -18.12
N LYS A 242 5.63 -10.74 -17.91
CA LYS A 242 7.07 -10.51 -18.05
C LYS A 242 7.88 -10.94 -16.82
N ALA A 243 7.26 -10.97 -15.64
CA ALA A 243 7.92 -11.31 -14.39
C ALA A 243 8.25 -12.79 -14.27
N GLY A 244 7.41 -13.67 -14.85
CA GLY A 244 7.48 -15.11 -14.66
C GLY A 244 7.07 -15.50 -13.24
N ALA A 245 8.02 -16.01 -12.46
CA ALA A 245 7.79 -16.33 -11.06
C ALA A 245 7.50 -15.06 -10.25
N THR A 246 6.54 -15.14 -9.33
CA THR A 246 6.12 -14.01 -8.51
C THR A 246 5.86 -14.44 -7.08
N GLY A 247 6.21 -13.59 -6.12
CA GLY A 247 5.95 -13.78 -4.69
C GLY A 247 5.08 -12.66 -4.13
N LEU A 248 4.10 -12.99 -3.29
CA LEU A 248 3.17 -12.04 -2.69
C LEU A 248 3.46 -11.86 -1.19
N PHE A 249 3.71 -10.63 -0.76
CA PHE A 249 3.68 -10.22 0.64
C PHE A 249 2.44 -9.38 0.87
N MET A 250 1.44 -9.96 1.52
CA MET A 250 0.10 -9.39 1.61
C MET A 250 -0.18 -8.94 3.03
N VAL A 251 -0.37 -7.64 3.21
CA VAL A 251 -0.83 -7.04 4.46
C VAL A 251 -2.32 -6.75 4.34
N GLY A 252 -3.12 -7.43 5.15
CA GLY A 252 -4.57 -7.38 5.10
C GLY A 252 -5.15 -8.29 4.02
N GLY A 253 -6.08 -7.73 3.22
CA GLY A 253 -6.88 -8.48 2.26
C GLY A 253 -7.54 -7.55 1.23
N GLY A 254 -8.84 -7.74 1.00
CA GLY A 254 -9.64 -6.87 0.16
C GLY A 254 -9.20 -6.82 -1.31
N VAL A 255 -9.41 -5.66 -1.93
CA VAL A 255 -9.12 -5.43 -3.35
C VAL A 255 -7.63 -5.64 -3.67
N PRO A 256 -6.65 -5.12 -2.91
CA PRO A 256 -5.24 -5.30 -3.26
C PRO A 256 -4.80 -6.76 -3.35
N LYS A 257 -5.23 -7.59 -2.39
CA LYS A 257 -4.96 -9.04 -2.40
C LYS A 257 -5.54 -9.69 -3.65
N ASN A 258 -6.85 -9.55 -3.85
CA ASN A 258 -7.53 -10.27 -4.91
C ASN A 258 -7.07 -9.79 -6.30
N PHE A 259 -6.88 -8.48 -6.48
CA PHE A 259 -6.46 -7.89 -7.74
C PHE A 259 -5.07 -8.35 -8.19
N ALA A 260 -4.12 -8.46 -7.25
CA ALA A 260 -2.80 -9.02 -7.55
C ALA A 260 -2.89 -10.50 -7.97
N GLN A 261 -3.67 -11.29 -7.23
CA GLN A 261 -3.86 -12.72 -7.46
C GLN A 261 -4.58 -13.03 -8.79
N ASP A 262 -5.55 -12.20 -9.19
CA ASP A 262 -6.33 -12.40 -10.41
C ASP A 262 -5.53 -12.17 -11.70
N THR A 263 -4.32 -11.64 -11.62
CA THR A 263 -3.44 -11.46 -12.79
C THR A 263 -3.11 -12.78 -13.48
N VAL A 264 -3.08 -13.90 -12.74
CA VAL A 264 -2.89 -15.25 -13.31
C VAL A 264 -4.10 -15.62 -14.18
N VAL A 265 -5.30 -15.50 -13.62
CA VAL A 265 -6.55 -15.79 -14.34
C VAL A 265 -6.75 -14.85 -15.53
N CYS A 266 -6.39 -13.57 -15.39
CA CYS A 266 -6.45 -12.62 -16.49
C CYS A 266 -5.50 -13.00 -17.64
N ALA A 267 -4.28 -13.41 -17.32
CA ALA A 267 -3.33 -13.88 -18.32
C ALA A 267 -3.83 -15.14 -19.05
N GLU A 268 -4.47 -16.08 -18.34
CA GLU A 268 -5.11 -17.26 -18.96
C GLU A 268 -6.25 -16.87 -19.91
N ILE A 269 -7.10 -15.92 -19.51
CA ILE A 269 -8.17 -15.37 -20.37
C ILE A 269 -7.59 -14.74 -21.65
N LEU A 270 -6.40 -14.14 -21.56
CA LEU A 270 -5.68 -13.57 -22.70
C LEU A 270 -4.93 -14.63 -23.53
N GLY A 271 -5.05 -15.92 -23.18
CA GLY A 271 -4.47 -17.04 -23.92
C GLY A 271 -3.01 -17.33 -23.60
N HIS A 272 -2.50 -16.87 -22.45
CA HIS A 272 -1.15 -17.15 -21.99
C HIS A 272 -1.13 -18.29 -20.97
N GLU A 273 -0.17 -19.20 -21.10
CA GLU A 273 0.18 -20.12 -20.03
C GLU A 273 1.08 -19.39 -19.03
N VAL A 274 0.65 -19.32 -17.77
CA VAL A 274 1.35 -18.62 -16.70
C VAL A 274 1.35 -19.44 -15.42
N ASP A 275 2.48 -19.42 -14.71
CA ASP A 275 2.55 -20.05 -13.40
C ASP A 275 1.81 -19.22 -12.34
N MET A 276 1.18 -19.91 -11.38
CA MET A 276 0.62 -19.32 -10.17
C MET A 276 1.68 -18.51 -9.39
N HIS A 277 1.23 -17.68 -8.44
CA HIS A 277 2.15 -17.04 -7.51
C HIS A 277 2.85 -18.10 -6.64
N LYS A 278 4.19 -18.18 -6.75
CA LYS A 278 5.04 -19.25 -6.21
C LYS A 278 5.26 -19.15 -4.70
N TYR A 279 5.35 -17.93 -4.19
CA TYR A 279 5.53 -17.63 -2.77
C TYR A 279 4.37 -16.76 -2.31
N ALA A 280 3.75 -17.06 -1.17
CA ALA A 280 2.65 -16.27 -0.67
C ALA A 280 2.65 -16.17 0.85
N VAL A 281 2.73 -14.95 1.36
CA VAL A 281 2.59 -14.63 2.78
C VAL A 281 1.40 -13.67 2.92
N GLN A 282 0.44 -14.01 3.78
CA GLN A 282 -0.66 -13.11 4.12
C GLN A 282 -0.68 -12.84 5.63
N ILE A 283 -0.67 -11.59 6.03
CA ILE A 283 -0.92 -11.15 7.40
C ILE A 283 -2.35 -10.61 7.46
N THR A 284 -3.21 -11.18 8.29
CA THR A 284 -4.63 -10.80 8.32
C THR A 284 -5.27 -11.04 9.69
N VAL A 285 -6.34 -10.31 9.97
CA VAL A 285 -7.26 -10.57 11.10
C VAL A 285 -8.62 -11.08 10.63
N ALA A 286 -8.79 -11.25 9.31
CA ALA A 286 -10.07 -11.62 8.72
C ALA A 286 -10.42 -13.09 9.02
N ASP A 287 -11.70 -13.34 9.28
CA ASP A 287 -12.23 -14.64 9.66
C ASP A 287 -13.04 -15.23 8.50
N VAL A 288 -12.79 -16.50 8.16
CA VAL A 288 -13.40 -17.19 7.01
C VAL A 288 -14.93 -17.21 7.01
N ARG A 289 -15.58 -17.01 8.16
CA ARG A 289 -17.04 -17.10 8.31
C ARG A 289 -17.80 -16.00 7.59
N ASP A 290 -17.16 -14.87 7.28
CA ASP A 290 -17.79 -13.77 6.55
C ASP A 290 -17.82 -13.99 5.02
N GLY A 291 -17.10 -14.98 4.51
CA GLY A 291 -16.99 -15.28 3.07
C GLY A 291 -16.30 -14.18 2.26
N ALA A 292 -15.53 -13.29 2.90
CA ALA A 292 -14.88 -12.16 2.24
C ALA A 292 -13.59 -12.58 1.52
N CYS A 293 -13.23 -11.83 0.47
CA CYS A 293 -11.92 -11.99 -0.20
C CYS A 293 -10.74 -11.85 0.77
N SER A 294 -10.90 -11.03 1.82
CA SER A 294 -9.89 -10.84 2.86
C SER A 294 -9.60 -12.11 3.66
N SER A 295 -10.63 -12.91 3.93
CA SER A 295 -10.54 -14.14 4.72
C SER A 295 -10.34 -15.40 3.90
N SER A 296 -10.60 -15.34 2.57
CA SER A 296 -10.32 -16.43 1.61
C SER A 296 -8.91 -17.00 1.81
N THR A 297 -8.81 -18.31 2.02
CA THR A 297 -7.52 -18.93 2.34
C THR A 297 -6.62 -19.04 1.11
N LEU A 298 -5.30 -19.15 1.31
CA LEU A 298 -4.39 -19.39 0.18
C LEU A 298 -4.65 -20.73 -0.53
N LYS A 299 -5.17 -21.72 0.21
CA LYS A 299 -5.64 -22.99 -0.36
C LYS A 299 -6.88 -22.82 -1.22
N GLU A 300 -7.79 -21.93 -0.82
CA GLU A 300 -8.93 -21.56 -1.66
C GLU A 300 -8.43 -20.84 -2.91
N ALA A 301 -7.53 -19.86 -2.81
CA ALA A 301 -6.94 -19.17 -3.96
C ALA A 301 -6.25 -20.13 -4.97
N CYS A 302 -5.68 -21.23 -4.48
CA CYS A 302 -5.11 -22.28 -5.32
C CYS A 302 -6.16 -22.99 -6.20
N SER A 303 -7.39 -23.19 -5.73
CA SER A 303 -8.44 -23.82 -6.55
C SER A 303 -8.87 -22.95 -7.73
N TRP A 304 -8.62 -21.64 -7.64
CA TRP A 304 -8.83 -20.67 -8.71
C TRP A 304 -7.60 -20.49 -9.62
N GLY A 305 -6.54 -21.29 -9.43
CA GLY A 305 -5.31 -21.15 -10.20
C GLY A 305 -4.52 -19.87 -9.89
N LYS A 306 -4.67 -19.27 -8.70
CA LYS A 306 -4.00 -18.00 -8.38
C LYS A 306 -2.67 -18.19 -7.64
N VAL A 307 -2.65 -19.06 -6.63
CA VAL A 307 -1.51 -19.20 -5.70
C VAL A 307 -1.09 -20.66 -5.61
N ASP A 308 0.22 -20.90 -5.72
CA ASP A 308 0.80 -22.22 -5.44
C ASP A 308 0.93 -22.42 -3.92
N VAL A 309 0.56 -23.61 -3.45
CA VAL A 309 0.50 -23.93 -2.00
C VAL A 309 1.79 -24.55 -1.45
N THR A 310 2.82 -24.70 -2.27
CA THR A 310 4.11 -25.25 -1.83
C THR A 310 4.76 -24.34 -0.79
N TRP A 311 4.76 -23.02 -1.05
CA TRP A 311 5.39 -22.02 -0.18
C TRP A 311 4.41 -20.92 0.21
N GLU A 312 3.41 -21.31 1.00
CA GLU A 312 2.37 -20.44 1.51
C GLU A 312 2.35 -20.36 3.04
N GLN A 313 1.98 -19.19 3.57
CA GLN A 313 1.67 -19.00 4.98
C GLN A 313 0.70 -17.83 5.21
N MET A 314 -0.41 -18.12 5.90
CA MET A 314 -1.25 -17.09 6.52
C MET A 314 -0.85 -16.88 7.99
N VAL A 315 -0.73 -15.62 8.42
CA VAL A 315 -0.42 -15.21 9.79
C VAL A 315 -1.63 -14.45 10.32
N PHE A 316 -2.36 -15.07 11.25
CA PHE A 316 -3.53 -14.46 11.88
C PHE A 316 -3.09 -13.53 13.02
N ALA A 317 -2.75 -12.28 12.66
CA ALA A 317 -2.24 -11.25 13.57
C ALA A 317 -2.59 -9.84 13.07
N GLU A 318 -2.59 -8.88 13.99
CA GLU A 318 -2.55 -7.46 13.63
C GLU A 318 -1.17 -7.15 13.04
N ALA A 319 -1.15 -6.49 11.89
CA ALA A 319 0.03 -6.37 11.06
C ALA A 319 1.15 -5.51 11.65
N THR A 320 0.84 -4.45 12.41
CA THR A 320 1.88 -3.63 13.07
C THR A 320 2.71 -4.43 14.07
N THR A 321 2.20 -5.55 14.58
CA THR A 321 2.93 -6.42 15.51
C THR A 321 3.90 -7.42 14.85
N VAL A 322 3.70 -7.75 13.57
CA VAL A 322 4.46 -8.84 12.90
C VAL A 322 5.18 -8.39 11.63
N VAL A 323 4.64 -7.43 10.88
CA VAL A 323 5.27 -6.91 9.65
C VAL A 323 6.65 -6.31 9.94
N PRO A 324 6.84 -5.48 10.99
CA PRO A 324 8.16 -4.96 11.33
C PRO A 324 9.17 -6.08 11.62
N LEU A 325 8.74 -7.17 12.27
CA LEU A 325 9.63 -8.30 12.59
C LEU A 325 10.07 -9.05 11.33
N ILE A 326 9.13 -9.36 10.42
CA ILE A 326 9.42 -10.09 9.18
C ILE A 326 10.31 -9.24 8.26
N ALA A 327 9.99 -7.96 8.09
CA ALA A 327 10.75 -7.06 7.23
C ALA A 327 12.20 -6.85 7.73
N SER A 328 12.38 -6.64 9.04
CA SER A 328 13.70 -6.50 9.67
C SER A 328 14.51 -7.80 9.56
N ASP A 329 13.92 -8.97 9.81
CA ASP A 329 14.63 -10.26 9.64
C ASP A 329 15.16 -10.44 8.21
N ALA A 330 14.32 -10.20 7.20
CA ALA A 330 14.71 -10.30 5.79
C ALA A 330 15.77 -9.25 5.39
N PHE A 331 15.68 -8.02 5.92
CA PHE A 331 16.68 -6.98 5.72
C PHE A 331 18.05 -7.41 6.28
N HIS A 332 18.10 -7.87 7.54
CA HIS A 332 19.35 -8.23 8.20
C HIS A 332 19.95 -9.56 7.72
N ARG A 333 19.14 -10.46 7.14
CA ARG A 333 19.66 -11.64 6.42
C ARG A 333 20.34 -11.26 5.10
N GLY A 334 19.89 -10.17 4.46
CA GLY A 334 20.61 -9.54 3.36
C GLY A 334 20.44 -10.20 1.98
N ALA A 335 19.48 -11.11 1.79
CA ALA A 335 19.19 -11.72 0.50
C ALA A 335 18.95 -10.68 -0.62
N HIS A 336 18.28 -9.59 -0.27
CA HIS A 336 17.99 -8.46 -1.17
C HIS A 336 19.24 -7.81 -1.78
N LYS A 337 20.42 -7.91 -1.14
CA LYS A 337 21.66 -7.28 -1.62
C LYS A 337 22.19 -7.92 -2.91
N ASN A 338 21.88 -9.19 -3.14
CA ASN A 338 22.29 -9.93 -4.33
C ASN A 338 21.21 -9.92 -5.42
N ARG A 339 20.03 -9.37 -5.12
CA ARG A 339 18.89 -9.32 -6.02
C ARG A 339 19.01 -8.12 -6.95
N LYS A 340 18.75 -8.33 -8.24
CA LYS A 340 18.61 -7.23 -9.20
C LYS A 340 17.26 -6.55 -8.96
N LYS A 341 17.27 -5.27 -8.61
CA LYS A 341 16.06 -4.43 -8.52
C LYS A 341 15.31 -4.44 -9.85
N ARG A 342 14.03 -4.83 -9.85
CA ARG A 342 13.20 -4.79 -11.05
C ARG A 342 12.54 -3.42 -11.15
N ARG A 343 12.66 -2.80 -12.32
CA ARG A 343 12.09 -1.48 -12.61
C ARG A 343 10.87 -1.60 -13.50
N TRP A 344 9.80 -2.20 -12.99
CA TRP A 344 8.62 -2.49 -13.82
C TRP A 344 7.90 -1.26 -14.35
N ALA A 345 8.10 -0.08 -13.75
CA ALA A 345 7.57 1.17 -14.30
C ALA A 345 8.14 1.48 -15.69
N ASP A 346 9.39 1.07 -15.97
CA ASP A 346 10.06 1.31 -17.25
C ASP A 346 9.36 0.55 -18.41
N LEU A 347 8.52 -0.45 -18.10
CA LEU A 347 7.67 -1.14 -19.09
C LEU A 347 6.66 -0.20 -19.77
N PHE A 348 6.24 0.85 -19.06
CA PHE A 348 5.21 1.78 -19.49
C PHE A 348 5.76 3.18 -19.80
N ALA A 349 7.09 3.34 -19.78
CA ALA A 349 7.73 4.57 -20.22
C ALA A 349 7.45 4.79 -21.70
N LYS A 350 6.94 5.98 -22.04
CA LYS A 350 6.65 6.40 -23.42
C LYS A 350 7.87 7.04 -24.07
#